data_AF-A0A5N7ZPV1-F1
#
_entry.id   AF-A0A5N7ZPV1-F1
#
_cell.length_a   1.000
_cell.length_b   1.000
_cell.length_c   1.000
_cell.angle_alpha   90.00
_cell.angle_beta   90.00
_cell.angle_gamma   90.00
#
_symmetry.space_group_name_H-M   'P 1'
#
loop_
_entity.id
_entity.type
_entity.pdbx_description
1 polymer ?
#
loop_
_entity_poly.entity_id
_entity_poly.type
_entity_poly.pdbx_seq_one_letter_code
_entity_poly.pdbx_strand_id
1 'polypeptide(L)'
;MSAALLARIEASAPRRPWCGPEKDRCRVRPLATALTEPYIQLNPPAHVYWLQFDIDKGEASHTWEDCNLPPPTYVAVNPSNGHAHYGYALTSPVCKTDAGRQKPLAYLAAIEYAYNRKLVADRAFRGPLAKNPLHANWHLWQPANDVEYELSELAEHVELPRLEEMRADRINLDYAALGRNCWLFEGLRQQAYLRVKAFWRPAGDEPFFEWLMREAESLNRTFPAPLDLGEVKSIARSVSRWVWKRFTPGDFRAIQAARGRASGSARRFATQELRERAATLSASGLTSRQVAGRLDVNQSTVVRWLRAKGSGEA
;
A
#
# COMPACT_ATOMS: atom_id res chain seq x y z
N MET A 1 4.17 -7.69 35.89
CA MET A 1 3.55 -7.12 34.68
C MET A 1 3.96 -5.66 34.56
N SER A 2 4.26 -5.19 33.36
CA SER A 2 4.66 -3.80 33.13
C SER A 2 3.44 -2.88 33.05
N ALA A 3 3.32 -1.97 34.01
CA ALA A 3 2.18 -1.05 34.10
C ALA A 3 2.12 -0.08 32.90
N ALA A 4 3.28 0.37 32.41
CA ALA A 4 3.38 1.24 31.24
C ALA A 4 2.89 0.53 29.96
N LEU A 5 3.37 -0.70 29.73
CA LEU A 5 2.97 -1.50 28.58
C LEU A 5 1.47 -1.83 28.61
N LEU A 6 0.91 -2.15 29.79
CA LEU A 6 -0.52 -2.36 29.95
C LEU A 6 -1.32 -1.11 29.56
N ALA A 7 -0.99 0.05 30.14
CA ALA A 7 -1.67 1.31 29.83
C ALA A 7 -1.60 1.65 28.33
N ARG A 8 -0.48 1.36 27.68
CA ARG A 8 -0.29 1.57 26.24
C ARG A 8 -1.15 0.65 25.40
N ILE A 9 -1.20 -0.64 25.74
CA ILE A 9 -2.08 -1.60 25.08
C ILE A 9 -3.54 -1.18 25.27
N GLU A 10 -3.93 -0.72 26.46
CA GLU A 10 -5.29 -0.23 26.71
C GLU A 10 -5.65 1.01 25.90
N ALA A 11 -4.70 1.92 25.70
CA ALA A 11 -4.89 3.14 24.91
C ALA A 11 -4.95 2.90 23.40
N SER A 12 -4.28 1.85 22.90
CA SER A 12 -4.15 1.58 21.46
C SER A 12 -5.09 0.48 20.96
N ALA A 13 -5.37 -0.54 21.76
CA ALA A 13 -6.17 -1.69 21.35
C ALA A 13 -7.63 -1.29 21.04
N PRO A 14 -8.30 -2.01 20.12
CA PRO A 14 -9.74 -1.85 19.93
C PRO A 14 -10.50 -2.08 21.25
N ARG A 15 -11.64 -1.40 21.44
CA ARG A 15 -12.55 -1.65 22.59
C ARG A 15 -12.98 -3.11 22.68
N ARG A 16 -13.09 -3.77 21.52
CA ARG A 16 -13.40 -5.19 21.41
C ARG A 16 -12.42 -5.87 20.44
N PRO A 17 -11.22 -6.23 20.88
CA PRO A 17 -10.23 -6.83 20.00
C PRO A 17 -10.59 -8.30 19.69
N TRP A 18 -10.04 -8.81 18.59
CA TRP A 18 -9.89 -10.25 18.43
C TRP A 18 -8.91 -10.78 19.48
N CYS A 19 -9.25 -11.88 20.13
CA CYS A 19 -8.37 -12.54 21.10
C CYS A 19 -8.68 -14.04 21.20
N GLY A 20 -7.77 -14.83 21.76
CA GLY A 20 -8.04 -16.24 22.00
C GLY A 20 -6.83 -17.05 22.48
N PRO A 21 -7.06 -18.33 22.81
CA PRO A 21 -6.01 -19.23 23.27
C PRO A 21 -5.00 -19.58 22.16
N GLU A 22 -5.45 -19.60 20.91
CA GLU A 22 -4.67 -19.95 19.72
C GLU A 22 -5.07 -19.06 18.52
N LYS A 23 -4.17 -18.92 17.54
CA LYS A 23 -4.35 -18.05 16.37
C LYS A 23 -5.61 -18.40 15.54
N ASP A 24 -5.97 -19.68 15.47
CA ASP A 24 -7.13 -20.22 14.73
C ASP A 24 -8.45 -20.22 15.53
N ARG A 25 -8.37 -20.09 16.86
CA ARG A 25 -9.52 -20.09 17.79
C ARG A 25 -9.80 -18.73 18.41
N CYS A 26 -9.68 -17.68 17.60
CA CYS A 26 -9.89 -16.31 18.04
C CYS A 26 -11.35 -15.85 17.94
N ARG A 27 -11.73 -14.94 18.83
CA ARG A 27 -13.08 -14.39 18.99
C ARG A 27 -13.02 -12.93 19.42
N VAL A 28 -14.03 -12.15 19.05
CA VAL A 28 -14.15 -10.75 19.48
C VAL A 28 -14.69 -10.69 20.92
N ARG A 29 -13.98 -10.03 21.83
CA ARG A 29 -14.36 -9.90 23.26
C ARG A 29 -14.13 -8.48 23.77
N PRO A 30 -14.72 -8.06 24.90
CA PRO A 30 -14.32 -6.84 25.57
C PRO A 30 -12.81 -6.85 25.90
N LEU A 31 -12.18 -5.68 25.85
CA LEU A 31 -10.73 -5.54 26.09
C LEU A 31 -10.27 -6.17 27.40
N ALA A 32 -11.01 -5.99 28.49
CA ALA A 32 -10.69 -6.58 29.80
C ALA A 32 -10.55 -8.12 29.74
N THR A 33 -11.40 -8.80 28.97
CA THR A 33 -11.29 -10.25 28.74
C THR A 33 -10.16 -10.58 27.77
N ALA A 34 -9.95 -9.74 26.75
CA ALA A 34 -8.91 -9.99 25.76
C ALA A 34 -7.48 -9.91 26.34
N LEU A 35 -7.27 -9.03 27.32
CA LEU A 35 -5.99 -8.88 28.02
C LEU A 35 -5.58 -10.14 28.78
N THR A 36 -6.53 -11.04 29.10
CA THR A 36 -6.25 -12.32 29.77
C THR A 36 -6.01 -13.47 28.80
N GLU A 37 -6.07 -13.25 27.48
CA GLU A 37 -5.90 -14.30 26.47
C GLU A 37 -4.47 -14.30 25.90
N PRO A 38 -3.90 -15.45 25.51
CA PRO A 38 -2.54 -15.55 24.95
C PRO A 38 -2.32 -14.76 23.67
N TYR A 39 -3.33 -14.64 22.82
CA TYR A 39 -3.27 -13.85 21.59
C TYR A 39 -4.28 -12.71 21.64
N ILE A 40 -3.86 -11.54 21.17
CA ILE A 40 -4.68 -10.32 21.19
C ILE A 40 -4.41 -9.45 19.95
N GLN A 41 -5.45 -8.78 19.48
CA GLN A 41 -5.33 -7.70 18.51
C GLN A 41 -4.93 -6.41 19.20
N LEU A 42 -3.70 -5.93 18.94
CA LEU A 42 -3.19 -4.68 19.49
C LEU A 42 -3.54 -3.47 18.62
N ASN A 43 -3.63 -3.64 17.30
CA ASN A 43 -3.96 -2.54 16.39
C ASN A 43 -5.46 -2.50 16.08
N PRO A 44 -6.13 -1.34 16.20
CA PRO A 44 -7.50 -1.18 15.76
C PRO A 44 -7.59 -1.27 14.22
N PRO A 45 -8.76 -1.58 13.65
CA PRO A 45 -8.88 -1.76 12.20
C PRO A 45 -8.43 -0.55 11.38
N ALA A 46 -8.67 0.66 11.90
CA ALA A 46 -8.43 1.91 11.20
C ALA A 46 -7.01 2.48 11.38
N HIS A 47 -6.26 2.08 12.41
CA HIS A 47 -4.95 2.68 12.72
C HIS A 47 -3.89 1.64 13.05
N VAL A 48 -2.63 1.97 12.81
CA VAL A 48 -1.45 1.23 13.26
C VAL A 48 -0.81 2.03 14.38
N TYR A 49 -0.87 1.47 15.59
CA TYR A 49 -0.14 1.94 16.77
C TYR A 49 1.13 1.12 16.99
N TRP A 50 1.18 -0.10 16.46
CA TRP A 50 2.25 -1.06 16.67
C TRP A 50 2.73 -1.64 15.34
N LEU A 51 4.03 -1.57 15.08
CA LEU A 51 4.68 -2.45 14.11
C LEU A 51 5.01 -3.78 14.79
N GLN A 52 4.60 -4.88 14.17
CA GLN A 52 4.60 -6.21 14.77
C GLN A 52 5.35 -7.19 13.88
N PHE A 53 6.30 -7.93 14.45
CA PHE A 53 7.14 -8.86 13.71
C PHE A 53 7.20 -10.21 14.44
N ASP A 54 6.75 -11.28 13.79
CA ASP A 54 6.84 -12.66 14.30
C ASP A 54 8.12 -13.30 13.76
N ILE A 55 9.01 -13.73 14.65
CA ILE A 55 10.31 -14.30 14.30
C ILE A 55 10.30 -15.77 14.71
N ASP A 56 10.18 -16.62 13.70
CA ASP A 56 10.15 -18.07 13.84
C ASP A 56 11.56 -18.68 13.77
N LYS A 57 12.47 -18.14 14.59
CA LYS A 57 13.82 -18.68 14.79
C LYS A 57 14.00 -19.06 16.26
N GLY A 58 14.82 -20.07 16.51
CA GLY A 58 15.27 -20.39 17.87
C GLY A 58 16.08 -19.22 18.44
N GLU A 59 15.94 -18.96 19.74
CA GLU A 59 16.64 -17.89 20.46
C GLU A 59 16.42 -16.47 19.89
N ALA A 60 15.23 -16.22 19.33
CA ALA A 60 14.91 -14.96 18.67
C ALA A 60 14.74 -13.75 19.61
N SER A 61 15.13 -13.83 20.88
CA SER A 61 14.96 -12.72 21.83
C SER A 61 15.78 -11.49 21.42
N HIS A 62 17.04 -11.69 20.99
CA HIS A 62 18.01 -10.62 20.70
C HIS A 62 18.27 -10.39 19.20
N THR A 63 17.52 -11.02 18.29
CA THR A 63 17.72 -10.90 16.83
C THR A 63 17.70 -9.45 16.33
N TRP A 64 16.98 -8.54 16.99
CA TRP A 64 17.01 -7.11 16.65
C TRP A 64 18.41 -6.50 16.82
N GLU A 65 19.17 -6.92 17.84
CA GLU A 65 20.51 -6.44 18.14
C GLU A 65 21.50 -6.93 17.08
N ASP A 66 21.45 -8.22 16.75
CA ASP A 66 22.24 -8.83 15.66
C ASP A 66 21.97 -8.16 14.30
N CYS A 67 20.73 -7.71 14.10
CA CYS A 67 20.32 -7.01 12.89
C CYS A 67 20.59 -5.50 12.93
N ASN A 68 21.22 -4.97 13.99
CA ASN A 68 21.43 -3.53 14.19
C ASN A 68 20.13 -2.72 13.97
N LEU A 69 19.04 -3.18 14.58
CA LEU A 69 17.76 -2.49 14.68
C LEU A 69 17.65 -1.80 16.04
N PRO A 70 16.79 -0.80 16.21
CA PRO A 70 16.56 -0.24 17.53
C PRO A 70 15.90 -1.27 18.44
N PRO A 71 16.03 -1.16 19.77
CA PRO A 71 15.39 -2.08 20.70
C PRO A 71 13.86 -2.05 20.55
N PRO A 72 13.18 -3.21 20.42
CA PRO A 72 11.72 -3.26 20.44
C PRO A 72 11.15 -2.70 21.75
N THR A 73 9.98 -2.05 21.66
CA THR A 73 9.21 -1.62 22.84
C THR A 73 8.92 -2.82 23.75
N TYR A 74 8.57 -3.96 23.15
CA TYR A 74 8.50 -5.24 23.82
C TYR A 74 8.96 -6.39 22.93
N VAL A 75 9.40 -7.46 23.59
CA VAL A 75 9.69 -8.78 23.02
C VAL A 75 8.89 -9.82 23.81
N ALA A 76 8.03 -10.57 23.13
CA ALA A 76 7.28 -11.68 23.70
C ALA A 76 7.86 -13.01 23.18
N VAL A 77 8.64 -13.68 24.02
CA VAL A 77 9.31 -14.94 23.66
C VAL A 77 8.44 -16.13 24.04
N ASN A 78 8.28 -17.08 23.13
CA ASN A 78 7.69 -18.36 23.47
C ASN A 78 8.75 -19.26 24.14
N PRO A 79 8.59 -19.61 25.43
CA PRO A 79 9.58 -20.39 26.15
C PRO A 79 9.76 -21.81 25.62
N SER A 80 8.78 -22.36 24.88
CA SER A 80 8.87 -23.74 24.37
C SER A 80 9.71 -23.89 23.11
N ASN A 81 9.80 -22.86 22.26
CA ASN A 81 10.51 -22.94 20.98
C ASN A 81 11.47 -21.77 20.72
N GLY A 82 11.52 -20.77 21.60
CA GLY A 82 12.39 -19.60 21.46
C GLY A 82 11.93 -18.56 20.43
N HIS A 83 10.79 -18.76 19.77
CA HIS A 83 10.26 -17.83 18.78
C HIS A 83 9.78 -16.55 19.46
N ALA A 84 10.12 -15.40 18.90
CA ALA A 84 9.83 -14.11 19.51
C ALA A 84 8.83 -13.31 18.67
N HIS A 85 8.03 -12.49 19.35
CA HIS A 85 7.21 -11.48 18.71
C HIS A 85 7.66 -10.11 19.18
N TYR A 86 8.06 -9.25 18.26
CA TYR A 86 8.50 -7.90 18.55
C TYR A 86 7.36 -6.92 18.33
N GLY A 87 7.22 -5.96 19.24
CA GLY A 87 6.36 -4.79 19.05
C GLY A 87 7.16 -3.51 19.15
N TYR A 88 7.03 -2.66 18.13
CA TYR A 88 7.50 -1.27 18.15
C TYR A 88 6.29 -0.35 18.24
N ALA A 89 6.15 0.36 19.35
CA ALA A 89 5.10 1.36 19.55
C ALA A 89 5.40 2.61 18.73
N LEU A 90 4.37 3.14 18.07
CA LEU A 90 4.46 4.38 17.32
C LEU A 90 3.95 5.54 18.17
N THR A 91 4.77 6.59 18.31
CA THR A 91 4.37 7.87 18.92
C THR A 91 3.18 8.48 18.19
N SER A 92 3.22 8.40 16.85
CA SER A 92 2.19 8.93 15.95
C SER A 92 1.51 7.79 15.16
N PRO A 93 0.28 7.37 15.52
CA PRO A 93 -0.41 6.27 14.85
C PRO A 93 -0.75 6.58 13.39
N VAL A 94 -0.65 5.57 12.53
CA VAL A 94 -0.92 5.72 11.08
C VAL A 94 -2.31 5.22 10.72
N CYS A 95 -3.13 6.09 10.12
CA CYS A 95 -4.44 5.70 9.59
C CYS A 95 -4.31 4.84 8.31
N LYS A 96 -4.95 3.68 8.30
CA LYS A 96 -4.97 2.70 7.18
C LYS A 96 -6.19 2.80 6.27
N THR A 97 -7.18 3.61 6.65
CA THR A 97 -8.41 3.76 5.86
C THR A 97 -8.18 4.68 4.66
N ASP A 98 -9.10 4.67 3.70
CA ASP A 98 -9.05 5.55 2.52
C ASP A 98 -9.11 7.05 2.87
N ALA A 99 -9.53 7.39 4.09
CA ALA A 99 -9.52 8.76 4.61
C ALA A 99 -8.11 9.20 5.11
N GLY A 100 -7.18 8.26 5.23
CA GLY A 100 -5.82 8.49 5.71
C GLY A 100 -4.92 9.17 4.66
N ARG A 101 -3.84 9.80 5.11
CA ARG A 101 -2.81 10.34 4.22
C ARG A 101 -2.03 9.19 3.60
N GLN A 102 -1.95 9.15 2.27
CA GLN A 102 -1.24 8.09 1.54
C GLN A 102 0.27 8.07 1.84
N LYS A 103 0.90 9.23 2.08
CA LYS A 103 2.36 9.31 2.31
C LYS A 103 2.79 8.58 3.60
N PRO A 104 2.23 8.85 4.80
CA PRO A 104 2.51 8.08 6.00
C PRO A 104 2.22 6.58 5.87
N LEU A 105 1.13 6.21 5.19
CA LEU A 105 0.78 4.80 5.00
C LEU A 105 1.80 4.07 4.11
N ALA A 106 2.23 4.70 3.02
CA ALA A 106 3.27 4.16 2.15
C ALA A 106 4.63 4.08 2.87
N TYR A 107 4.92 5.07 3.72
CA TYR A 107 6.17 5.10 4.49
C TYR A 107 6.21 4.00 5.55
N LEU A 108 5.11 3.82 6.32
CA LEU A 108 4.92 2.70 7.23
C LEU A 108 5.12 1.37 6.52
N ALA A 109 4.48 1.17 5.37
CA ALA A 109 4.60 -0.08 4.61
C ALA A 109 6.03 -0.36 4.13
N ALA A 110 6.79 0.68 3.77
CA ALA A 110 8.19 0.54 3.36
C ALA A 110 9.10 0.15 4.54
N ILE A 111 8.88 0.75 5.71
CA ILE A 111 9.59 0.40 6.96
C ILE A 111 9.25 -1.03 7.37
N GLU A 112 7.97 -1.38 7.43
CA GLU A 112 7.50 -2.72 7.78
C GLU A 112 8.11 -3.79 6.85
N TYR A 113 8.17 -3.51 5.55
CA TYR A 113 8.83 -4.38 4.58
C TYR A 113 10.33 -4.54 4.85
N ALA A 114 11.04 -3.44 5.09
CA ALA A 114 12.48 -3.46 5.34
C ALA A 114 12.82 -4.21 6.62
N TYR A 115 12.05 -3.99 7.69
CA TYR A 115 12.21 -4.70 8.97
C TYR A 115 11.93 -6.20 8.82
N ASN A 116 10.85 -6.58 8.14
CA ASN A 116 10.56 -7.99 7.86
C ASN A 116 11.72 -8.69 7.12
N ARG A 117 12.33 -8.01 6.14
CA ARG A 117 13.50 -8.55 5.42
C ARG A 117 14.73 -8.66 6.32
N LYS A 118 15.02 -7.64 7.12
CA LYS A 118 16.22 -7.59 7.98
C LYS A 118 16.15 -8.65 9.08
N LEU A 119 14.98 -8.79 9.72
CA LEU A 119 14.72 -9.79 10.76
C LEU A 119 14.55 -11.21 10.19
N VAL A 120 14.28 -11.34 8.88
CA VAL A 120 13.79 -12.57 8.26
C VAL A 120 12.54 -13.08 9.01
N ALA A 121 11.66 -12.14 9.34
CA ALA A 121 10.41 -12.42 10.03
C ALA A 121 9.41 -13.13 9.11
N ASP A 122 8.41 -13.79 9.69
CA ASP A 122 7.35 -14.42 8.91
C ASP A 122 6.55 -13.37 8.11
N ARG A 123 6.84 -13.30 6.81
CA ARG A 123 6.20 -12.36 5.89
C ARG A 123 4.72 -12.73 5.63
N ALA A 124 4.28 -13.94 6.01
CA ALA A 124 2.89 -14.36 5.96
C ALA A 124 2.09 -13.89 7.18
N PHE A 125 2.74 -13.31 8.20
CA PHE A 125 2.07 -12.64 9.31
C PHE A 125 1.30 -11.42 8.80
N ARG A 126 0.02 -11.64 8.45
CA ARG A 126 -0.91 -10.60 7.96
C ARG A 126 -2.15 -10.43 8.86
N GLY A 127 -2.21 -11.22 9.93
CA GLY A 127 -3.33 -11.26 10.85
C GLY A 127 -3.27 -10.14 11.88
N PRO A 128 -4.42 -9.64 12.37
CA PRO A 128 -4.43 -8.59 13.39
C PRO A 128 -3.93 -9.07 14.76
N LEU A 129 -3.63 -10.36 14.92
CA LEU A 129 -3.38 -11.04 16.19
C LEU A 129 -1.88 -11.21 16.44
N ALA A 130 -1.40 -10.64 17.54
CA ALA A 130 -0.05 -10.85 18.04
C ALA A 130 -0.07 -11.71 19.31
N LYS A 131 1.11 -12.22 19.71
CA LYS A 131 1.29 -12.73 21.08
C LYS A 131 0.99 -11.58 22.05
N ASN A 132 0.13 -11.81 23.02
CA ASN A 132 -0.19 -10.83 24.05
C ASN A 132 0.97 -10.72 25.05
N PRO A 133 1.82 -9.68 25.02
CA PRO A 133 3.02 -9.61 25.86
C PRO A 133 2.72 -9.63 27.37
N LEU A 134 1.46 -9.42 27.75
CA LEU A 134 1.00 -9.44 29.14
C LEU A 134 0.61 -10.84 29.64
N HIS A 135 0.49 -11.82 28.74
CA HIS A 135 0.07 -13.18 29.11
C HIS A 135 1.25 -14.02 29.60
N ALA A 136 1.04 -14.83 30.64
CA ALA A 136 2.07 -15.65 31.28
C ALA A 136 2.67 -16.75 30.37
N ASN A 137 2.02 -17.07 29.25
CA ASN A 137 2.55 -18.03 28.27
C ASN A 137 3.80 -17.51 27.56
N TRP A 138 4.04 -16.20 27.58
CA TRP A 138 5.17 -15.59 26.89
C TRP A 138 6.11 -14.96 27.91
N HIS A 139 7.40 -15.16 27.70
CA HIS A 139 8.40 -14.44 28.46
C HIS A 139 8.50 -13.02 27.91
N LEU A 140 8.03 -12.06 28.70
CA LEU A 140 8.10 -10.64 28.36
C LEU A 140 9.50 -10.11 28.65
N TRP A 141 10.09 -9.48 27.63
CA TRP A 141 11.30 -8.68 27.77
C TRP A 141 11.08 -7.28 27.19
N GLN A 142 11.61 -6.25 27.84
CA GLN A 142 11.47 -4.85 27.43
C GLN A 142 12.86 -4.20 27.41
N PRO A 143 13.61 -4.32 26.30
CA PRO A 143 15.01 -3.90 26.26
C PRO A 143 15.22 -2.39 26.45
N ALA A 144 14.21 -1.58 26.17
CA ALA A 144 14.28 -0.11 26.27
C ALA A 144 13.10 0.50 27.05
N ASN A 145 12.60 -0.18 28.09
CA ASN A 145 11.63 0.37 29.04
C ASN A 145 10.40 1.06 28.41
N ASP A 146 9.68 0.37 27.51
CA ASP A 146 8.45 0.88 26.87
C ASP A 146 8.63 2.13 25.98
N VAL A 147 9.77 2.24 25.31
CA VAL A 147 10.07 3.28 24.32
C VAL A 147 9.06 3.34 23.16
N GLU A 148 8.81 4.53 22.65
CA GLU A 148 8.02 4.80 21.45
C GLU A 148 8.91 5.35 20.34
N TYR A 149 8.47 5.19 19.11
CA TYR A 149 9.19 5.64 17.94
C TYR A 149 8.33 6.45 16.99
N GLU A 150 8.91 7.51 16.44
CA GLU A 150 8.47 8.08 15.19
C GLU A 150 8.92 7.19 14.02
N LEU A 151 8.15 7.21 12.92
CA LEU A 151 8.51 6.42 11.74
C LEU A 151 9.86 6.82 11.15
N SER A 152 10.24 8.10 11.27
CA SER A 152 11.54 8.58 10.84
C SER A 152 12.68 7.92 11.59
N GLU A 153 12.55 7.75 12.90
CA GLU A 153 13.58 7.11 13.74
C GLU A 153 13.75 5.65 13.33
N LEU A 154 12.65 4.90 13.17
CA LEU A 154 12.72 3.51 12.72
C LEU A 154 13.36 3.37 11.33
N ALA A 155 13.12 4.34 10.44
CA ALA A 155 13.67 4.34 9.10
C ALA A 155 15.18 4.59 9.05
N GLU A 156 15.78 5.23 10.04
CA GLU A 156 17.24 5.47 10.08
C GLU A 156 18.04 4.17 10.17
N HIS A 157 17.41 3.09 10.66
CA HIS A 157 18.05 1.79 10.84
C HIS A 157 17.94 0.85 9.63
N VAL A 158 17.27 1.27 8.55
CA VAL A 158 16.98 0.43 7.38
C VAL A 158 17.08 1.20 6.06
N GLU A 159 17.49 0.50 5.02
CA GLU A 159 17.35 1.01 3.66
C GLU A 159 15.91 0.79 3.18
N LEU A 160 15.23 1.89 2.84
CA LEU A 160 13.85 1.81 2.38
C LEU A 160 13.80 1.26 0.96
N PRO A 161 12.97 0.23 0.71
CA PRO A 161 12.86 -0.36 -0.61
C PRO A 161 12.23 0.61 -1.60
N ARG A 162 12.54 0.41 -2.88
CA ARG A 162 11.77 1.03 -3.95
C ARG A 162 10.39 0.38 -4.03
N LEU A 163 9.40 1.16 -4.46
CA LEU A 163 8.03 0.66 -4.65
C LEU A 163 7.97 -0.54 -5.61
N GLU A 164 8.86 -0.59 -6.61
CA GLU A 164 8.98 -1.67 -7.57
C GLU A 164 9.48 -2.97 -6.93
N GLU A 165 10.48 -2.87 -6.04
CA GLU A 165 11.01 -4.01 -5.28
C GLU A 165 9.93 -4.60 -4.38
N MET A 166 9.22 -3.75 -3.63
CA MET A 166 8.10 -4.19 -2.79
C MET A 166 7.00 -4.88 -3.61
N ARG A 167 6.71 -4.38 -4.82
CA ARG A 167 5.69 -4.98 -5.70
C ARG A 167 6.15 -6.33 -6.24
N ALA A 168 7.38 -6.43 -6.72
CA ALA A 168 7.96 -7.69 -7.21
C ALA A 168 7.97 -8.75 -6.10
N ASP A 169 8.43 -8.38 -4.91
CA ASP A 169 8.48 -9.29 -3.76
C ASP A 169 7.09 -9.65 -3.24
N ARG A 170 6.12 -8.73 -3.25
CA ARG A 170 4.74 -9.05 -2.89
C ARG A 170 4.12 -10.04 -3.87
N ILE A 171 4.38 -9.87 -5.17
CA ILE A 171 3.96 -10.82 -6.20
C ILE A 171 4.60 -12.19 -5.93
N ASN A 172 5.88 -12.25 -5.58
CA ASN A 172 6.59 -13.49 -5.24
C ASN A 172 6.13 -14.10 -3.91
N LEU A 173 5.77 -13.31 -2.91
CA LEU A 173 5.29 -13.79 -1.61
C LEU A 173 3.84 -14.27 -1.69
N ASP A 174 2.98 -13.58 -2.44
CA ASP A 174 1.64 -14.07 -2.77
C ASP A 174 1.74 -15.33 -3.67
N TYR A 175 2.82 -15.52 -4.43
CA TYR A 175 3.16 -16.78 -5.11
C TYR A 175 3.50 -17.91 -4.13
N ALA A 176 4.07 -17.60 -2.96
CA ALA A 176 4.46 -18.57 -1.93
C ALA A 176 3.33 -18.89 -0.92
N ALA A 177 2.50 -17.90 -0.55
CA ALA A 177 1.49 -18.03 0.51
C ALA A 177 0.04 -18.13 0.01
N LEU A 178 -0.27 -17.60 -1.18
CA LEU A 178 -1.58 -17.71 -1.86
C LEU A 178 -1.46 -18.34 -3.27
N GLY A 179 -0.24 -18.76 -3.62
CA GLY A 179 0.16 -19.72 -4.64
C GLY A 179 0.17 -19.21 -6.06
N ARG A 180 -1.02 -19.18 -6.66
CA ARG A 180 -1.18 -19.18 -8.13
C ARG A 180 -2.46 -18.47 -8.54
N ASN A 181 -3.53 -18.66 -7.75
CA ASN A 181 -4.81 -18.00 -7.97
C ASN A 181 -4.71 -16.47 -7.90
N CYS A 182 -4.01 -15.93 -6.88
CA CYS A 182 -3.82 -14.49 -6.73
C CYS A 182 -2.92 -13.89 -7.84
N TRP A 183 -1.85 -14.59 -8.21
CA TRP A 183 -0.99 -14.17 -9.30
C TRP A 183 -1.74 -14.12 -10.63
N LEU A 184 -2.48 -15.19 -10.94
CA LEU A 184 -3.29 -15.27 -12.15
C LEU A 184 -4.35 -14.16 -12.18
N PHE A 185 -5.03 -13.91 -11.06
CA PHE A 185 -5.99 -12.82 -10.92
C PHE A 185 -5.34 -11.44 -11.15
N GLU A 186 -4.19 -11.19 -10.53
CA GLU A 186 -3.47 -9.91 -10.61
C GLU A 186 -2.96 -9.64 -12.03
N GLY A 187 -2.40 -10.64 -12.71
CA GLY A 187 -1.99 -10.54 -14.11
C GLY A 187 -3.20 -10.30 -15.03
N LEU A 188 -4.27 -11.05 -14.85
CA LEU A 188 -5.47 -10.94 -15.69
C LEU A 188 -6.17 -9.60 -15.56
N ARG A 189 -6.34 -9.08 -14.34
CA ARG A 189 -7.06 -7.81 -14.15
C ARG A 189 -6.35 -6.65 -14.83
N GLN A 190 -5.01 -6.64 -14.84
CA GLN A 190 -4.24 -5.58 -15.49
C GLN A 190 -4.44 -5.61 -17.01
N GLN A 191 -4.38 -6.79 -17.63
CA GLN A 191 -4.66 -6.97 -19.05
C GLN A 191 -6.11 -6.60 -19.40
N ALA A 192 -7.06 -7.01 -18.55
CA ALA A 192 -8.47 -6.71 -18.71
C ALA A 192 -8.75 -5.20 -18.74
N TYR A 193 -8.17 -4.42 -17.82
CA TYR A 193 -8.38 -2.97 -17.76
C TYR A 193 -7.92 -2.24 -19.03
N LEU A 194 -6.83 -2.71 -19.65
CA LEU A 194 -6.27 -2.13 -20.86
C LEU A 194 -7.11 -2.46 -22.09
N ARG A 195 -7.58 -3.71 -22.17
CA ARG A 195 -8.16 -4.30 -23.39
C ARG A 195 -9.68 -4.25 -23.46
N VAL A 196 -10.40 -4.09 -22.33
CA VAL A 196 -11.88 -4.07 -22.29
C VAL A 196 -12.50 -3.11 -23.31
N LYS A 197 -11.85 -1.97 -23.57
CA LYS A 197 -12.33 -0.95 -24.52
C LYS A 197 -12.50 -1.47 -25.95
N ALA A 198 -11.67 -2.42 -26.36
CA ALA A 198 -11.75 -3.04 -27.70
C ALA A 198 -13.00 -3.92 -27.86
N PHE A 199 -13.65 -4.26 -26.75
CA PHE A 199 -14.83 -5.12 -26.72
C PHE A 199 -16.13 -4.36 -26.49
N TRP A 200 -16.12 -3.03 -26.31
CA TRP A 200 -17.34 -2.25 -26.13
C TRP A 200 -18.19 -2.20 -27.40
N ARG A 201 -19.13 -3.13 -27.50
CA ARG A 201 -20.16 -3.26 -28.53
C ARG A 201 -21.33 -4.09 -27.98
N PRO A 202 -22.52 -4.07 -28.62
CA PRO A 202 -23.59 -4.99 -28.26
C PRO A 202 -23.10 -6.45 -28.23
N ALA A 203 -23.45 -7.18 -27.17
CA ALA A 203 -22.98 -8.56 -26.91
C ALA A 203 -21.44 -8.71 -26.90
N GLY A 204 -20.70 -7.67 -26.47
CA GLY A 204 -19.25 -7.69 -26.37
C GLY A 204 -18.69 -8.36 -25.12
N ASP A 205 -19.55 -8.69 -24.15
CA ASP A 205 -19.20 -9.33 -22.88
C ASP A 205 -18.71 -10.76 -23.06
N GLU A 206 -19.37 -11.56 -23.92
CA GLU A 206 -18.94 -12.93 -24.17
C GLU A 206 -17.61 -12.98 -24.93
N PRO A 207 -17.40 -12.23 -26.04
CA PRO A 207 -16.09 -12.15 -26.69
C PRO A 207 -14.98 -11.62 -25.78
N PHE A 208 -15.31 -10.73 -24.83
CA PHE A 208 -14.36 -10.25 -23.83
C PHE A 208 -13.97 -11.36 -22.84
N PHE A 209 -14.95 -12.13 -22.37
CA PHE A 209 -14.68 -13.28 -21.51
C PHE A 209 -13.86 -14.36 -22.25
N GLU A 210 -14.19 -14.69 -23.50
CA GLU A 210 -13.43 -15.65 -24.31
C GLU A 210 -11.96 -15.22 -24.50
N TRP A 211 -11.74 -13.94 -24.80
CA TRP A 211 -10.39 -13.40 -24.89
C TRP A 211 -9.66 -13.51 -23.54
N LEU A 212 -10.30 -13.10 -22.45
CA LEU A 212 -9.70 -13.15 -21.12
C LEU A 212 -9.43 -14.59 -20.65
N MET A 213 -10.25 -15.56 -21.06
CA MET A 213 -10.02 -16.98 -20.81
C MET A 213 -8.74 -17.46 -21.51
N ARG A 214 -8.50 -17.06 -22.77
CA ARG A 214 -7.26 -17.41 -23.50
C ARG A 214 -6.03 -16.81 -22.83
N GLU A 215 -6.12 -15.57 -22.37
CA GLU A 215 -5.05 -14.94 -21.58
C GLU A 215 -4.83 -15.68 -20.25
N ALA A 216 -5.91 -16.11 -19.59
CA ALA A 216 -5.84 -16.84 -18.32
C ALA A 216 -5.14 -18.18 -18.51
N GLU A 217 -5.45 -18.92 -19.57
CA GLU A 217 -4.74 -20.15 -19.92
C GLU A 217 -3.27 -19.90 -20.26
N SER A 218 -2.97 -18.83 -21.02
CA SER A 218 -1.60 -18.47 -21.37
C SER A 218 -0.77 -18.20 -20.11
N LEU A 219 -1.31 -17.40 -19.19
CA LEU A 219 -0.69 -17.12 -17.89
C LEU A 219 -0.55 -18.39 -17.04
N ASN A 220 -1.56 -19.25 -16.99
CA ASN A 220 -1.53 -20.50 -16.23
C ASN A 220 -0.44 -21.48 -16.73
N ARG A 221 -0.14 -21.48 -18.03
CA ARG A 221 0.95 -22.29 -18.62
C ARG A 221 2.35 -21.85 -18.17
N THR A 222 2.49 -20.65 -17.61
CA THR A 222 3.78 -20.18 -17.08
C THR A 222 4.11 -20.77 -15.71
N PHE A 223 3.14 -21.37 -15.02
CA PHE A 223 3.37 -22.00 -13.73
C PHE A 223 4.09 -23.34 -13.89
N PRO A 224 5.06 -23.67 -12.99
CA PRO A 224 5.66 -25.01 -12.94
C PRO A 224 4.62 -26.13 -12.75
N ALA A 225 3.55 -25.84 -12.03
CA ALA A 225 2.38 -26.68 -11.87
C ALA A 225 1.11 -25.86 -12.17
N PRO A 226 0.52 -25.99 -13.37
CA PRO A 226 -0.70 -25.28 -13.76
C PRO A 226 -1.88 -25.54 -12.82
N LEU A 227 -2.75 -24.55 -12.67
CA LEU A 227 -4.06 -24.70 -12.01
C LEU A 227 -5.02 -25.52 -12.86
N ASP A 228 -6.04 -26.09 -12.23
CA ASP A 228 -7.13 -26.76 -12.93
C ASP A 228 -7.92 -25.77 -13.80
N LEU A 229 -8.45 -26.24 -14.93
CA LEU A 229 -9.21 -25.39 -15.86
C LEU A 229 -10.45 -24.78 -15.20
N GLY A 230 -11.08 -25.45 -14.24
CA GLY A 230 -12.20 -24.94 -13.46
C GLY A 230 -11.81 -23.73 -12.59
N GLU A 231 -10.63 -23.76 -11.97
CA GLU A 231 -10.10 -22.63 -11.19
C GLU A 231 -9.76 -21.45 -12.10
N VAL A 232 -9.04 -21.70 -13.20
CA VAL A 232 -8.69 -20.69 -14.21
C VAL A 232 -9.96 -20.02 -14.75
N LYS A 233 -10.96 -20.81 -15.12
CA LYS A 233 -12.24 -20.32 -15.63
C LYS A 233 -12.98 -19.48 -14.59
N SER A 234 -12.94 -19.88 -13.33
CA SER A 234 -13.57 -19.15 -12.23
C SER A 234 -12.92 -17.77 -12.03
N ILE A 235 -11.59 -17.71 -12.08
CA ILE A 235 -10.84 -16.45 -12.00
C ILE A 235 -11.15 -15.56 -13.20
N ALA A 236 -11.02 -16.08 -14.42
CA ALA A 236 -11.30 -15.34 -15.64
C ALA A 236 -12.72 -14.77 -15.64
N ARG A 237 -13.71 -15.55 -15.18
CA ARG A 237 -15.11 -15.13 -15.10
C ARG A 237 -15.36 -14.09 -14.01
N SER A 238 -14.67 -14.20 -12.87
CA SER A 238 -14.72 -13.19 -11.81
C SER A 238 -14.21 -11.83 -12.32
N VAL A 239 -13.03 -11.83 -12.96
CA VAL A 239 -12.41 -10.63 -13.53
C VAL A 239 -13.29 -10.06 -14.65
N SER A 240 -13.77 -10.88 -15.59
CA SER A 240 -14.56 -10.40 -16.73
C SER A 240 -15.84 -9.71 -16.26
N ARG A 241 -16.59 -10.33 -15.34
CA ARG A 241 -17.85 -9.77 -14.81
C ARG A 241 -17.62 -8.46 -14.08
N TRP A 242 -16.60 -8.41 -13.24
CA TRP A 242 -16.31 -7.19 -12.47
C TRP A 242 -15.88 -6.03 -13.38
N VAL A 243 -14.98 -6.30 -14.33
CA VAL A 243 -14.49 -5.28 -15.27
C VAL A 243 -15.60 -4.81 -16.19
N TRP A 244 -16.36 -5.74 -16.77
CA TRP A 244 -17.46 -5.38 -17.68
C TRP A 244 -18.52 -4.51 -17.00
N LYS A 245 -18.84 -4.81 -15.74
CA LYS A 245 -19.78 -4.01 -14.94
C LYS A 245 -19.25 -2.62 -14.59
N ARG A 246 -17.95 -2.48 -14.35
CA ARG A 246 -17.35 -1.27 -13.76
C ARG A 246 -16.67 -0.34 -14.79
N PHE A 247 -16.24 -0.85 -15.93
CA PHE A 247 -15.48 -0.11 -16.93
C PHE A 247 -16.41 0.26 -18.09
N THR A 248 -17.14 1.36 -17.92
CA THR A 248 -18.08 1.86 -18.93
C THR A 248 -17.45 2.95 -19.81
N PRO A 249 -17.94 3.13 -21.05
CA PRO A 249 -17.53 4.24 -21.89
C PRO A 249 -17.74 5.62 -21.23
N GLY A 250 -18.82 5.77 -20.45
CA GLY A 250 -19.15 7.01 -19.74
C GLY A 250 -18.12 7.34 -18.66
N ASP A 251 -17.84 6.39 -17.77
CA ASP A 251 -16.86 6.56 -16.70
C ASP A 251 -15.47 6.81 -17.27
N PHE A 252 -15.10 6.10 -18.34
CA PHE A 252 -13.82 6.30 -19.01
C PHE A 252 -13.68 7.72 -19.57
N ARG A 253 -14.72 8.24 -20.25
CA ARG A 253 -14.73 9.63 -20.74
C ARG A 253 -14.59 10.63 -19.59
N ALA A 254 -15.28 10.40 -18.47
CA ALA A 254 -15.19 11.25 -17.29
C ALA A 254 -13.76 11.27 -16.70
N ILE A 255 -13.14 10.09 -16.57
CA ILE A 255 -11.75 9.95 -16.10
C ILE A 255 -10.78 10.65 -17.05
N GLN A 256 -10.90 10.46 -18.37
CA GLN A 256 -10.04 11.13 -19.35
C GLN A 256 -10.23 12.65 -19.33
N ALA A 257 -11.45 13.15 -19.21
CA ALA A 257 -11.73 14.57 -19.10
C ALA A 257 -11.12 15.17 -17.82
N ALA A 258 -11.24 14.48 -16.68
CA ALA A 258 -10.61 14.91 -15.42
C ALA A 258 -9.08 14.96 -15.53
N ARG A 259 -8.46 13.91 -16.10
CA ARG A 259 -7.01 13.88 -16.36
C ARG A 259 -6.56 14.99 -17.31
N GLY A 260 -7.33 15.23 -18.37
CA GLY A 260 -7.10 16.31 -19.32
C GLY A 260 -7.15 17.69 -18.66
N ARG A 261 -8.14 17.93 -17.79
CA ARG A 261 -8.24 19.18 -17.01
C ARG A 261 -7.07 19.37 -16.06
N ALA A 262 -6.70 18.33 -15.30
CA ALA A 262 -5.58 18.38 -14.36
C ALA A 262 -4.25 18.65 -15.09
N SER A 263 -3.97 17.91 -16.17
CA SER A 263 -2.78 18.11 -17.01
C SER A 263 -2.77 19.50 -17.65
N GLY A 264 -3.92 19.95 -18.17
CA GLY A 264 -4.07 21.30 -18.73
C GLY A 264 -3.82 22.40 -17.71
N SER A 265 -4.31 22.23 -16.48
CA SER A 265 -4.06 23.15 -15.37
C SER A 265 -2.58 23.20 -15.01
N ALA A 266 -1.94 22.05 -14.83
CA ALA A 266 -0.52 21.96 -14.51
C ALA A 266 0.37 22.58 -15.60
N ARG A 267 0.08 22.31 -16.88
CA ARG A 267 0.78 22.96 -18.01
C ARG A 267 0.55 24.46 -18.04
N ARG A 268 -0.65 24.93 -17.69
CA ARG A 268 -0.95 26.36 -17.63
C ARG A 268 -0.15 27.06 -16.53
N PHE A 269 -0.14 26.47 -15.34
CA PHE A 269 0.64 26.94 -14.20
C PHE A 269 2.14 26.99 -14.54
N ALA A 270 2.70 25.91 -15.08
CA ALA A 270 4.12 25.84 -15.46
C ALA A 270 4.55 26.89 -16.51
N THR A 271 3.60 27.44 -17.28
CA THR A 271 3.87 28.44 -18.31
C THR A 271 3.25 29.82 -17.99
N GLN A 272 2.81 30.03 -16.74
CA GLN A 272 2.13 31.25 -16.34
C GLN A 272 3.06 32.46 -16.39
N GLU A 273 4.24 32.38 -15.77
CA GLU A 273 5.20 33.48 -15.74
C GLU A 273 5.66 33.88 -17.16
N LEU A 274 5.95 32.90 -18.02
CA LEU A 274 6.33 33.15 -19.41
C LEU A 274 5.21 33.83 -20.20
N ARG A 275 3.94 33.49 -19.92
CA ARG A 275 2.78 34.15 -20.54
C ARG A 275 2.61 35.58 -20.08
N GLU A 276 2.77 35.84 -18.80
CA GLU A 276 2.70 37.18 -18.22
C GLU A 276 3.81 38.07 -18.78
N ARG A 277 5.06 37.58 -18.80
CA ARG A 277 6.19 38.27 -19.44
C ARG A 277 5.96 38.51 -20.92
N ALA A 278 5.42 37.53 -21.66
CA ALA A 278 5.09 37.69 -23.07
C ALA A 278 4.06 38.81 -23.30
N ALA A 279 3.04 38.90 -22.44
CA ALA A 279 2.02 39.95 -22.50
C ALA A 279 2.61 41.34 -22.19
N THR A 280 3.45 41.47 -21.16
CA THR A 280 4.12 42.73 -20.81
C THR A 280 5.04 43.21 -21.93
N LEU A 281 5.86 42.31 -22.49
CA LEU A 281 6.74 42.64 -23.61
C LEU A 281 5.94 43.06 -24.85
N SER A 282 4.84 42.38 -25.15
CA SER A 282 3.96 42.76 -26.26
C SER A 282 3.30 44.13 -26.02
N ALA A 283 2.87 44.44 -24.79
CA ALA A 283 2.28 45.73 -24.43
C ALA A 283 3.28 46.88 -24.53
N SER A 284 4.58 46.62 -24.31
CA SER A 284 5.66 47.58 -24.56
C SER A 284 5.99 47.81 -26.05
N GLY A 285 5.19 47.27 -26.97
CA GLY A 285 5.31 47.51 -28.41
C GLY A 285 6.19 46.51 -29.16
N LEU A 286 6.69 45.44 -28.52
CA LEU A 286 7.48 44.43 -29.21
C LEU A 286 6.61 43.51 -30.08
N THR A 287 7.14 43.15 -31.25
CA THR A 287 6.50 42.16 -32.14
C THR A 287 6.58 40.75 -31.56
N SER A 288 5.65 39.86 -31.92
CA SER A 288 5.65 38.47 -31.42
C SER A 288 6.94 37.70 -31.72
N ARG A 289 7.66 38.04 -32.80
CA ARG A 289 8.99 37.46 -33.12
C ARG A 289 10.07 37.92 -32.14
N GLN A 290 10.07 39.20 -31.76
CA GLN A 290 11.03 39.73 -30.77
C GLN A 290 10.74 39.21 -29.37
N VAL A 291 9.46 39.09 -28.98
CA VAL A 291 9.04 38.48 -27.71
C VAL A 291 9.48 37.02 -27.64
N ALA A 292 9.29 36.27 -28.73
CA ALA A 292 9.74 34.88 -28.84
C ALA A 292 11.24 34.71 -28.65
N GLY A 293 12.06 35.56 -29.29
CA GLY A 293 13.51 35.56 -29.11
C GLY A 293 13.97 35.91 -27.69
N ARG A 294 13.25 36.79 -26.97
CA ARG A 294 13.59 37.15 -25.58
C ARG A 294 13.21 36.10 -24.55
N LEU A 295 12.18 35.30 -24.84
CA LEU A 295 11.66 34.27 -23.93
C LEU A 295 12.16 32.86 -24.28
N ASP A 296 13.00 32.74 -25.31
CA ASP A 296 13.49 31.46 -25.85
C ASP A 296 12.36 30.46 -26.15
N VAL A 297 11.30 30.94 -26.79
CA VAL A 297 10.15 30.11 -27.20
C VAL A 297 9.82 30.35 -28.66
N ASN A 298 9.14 29.39 -29.30
CA ASN A 298 8.72 29.53 -30.69
C ASN A 298 7.68 30.67 -30.85
N GLN A 299 7.79 31.47 -31.92
CA GLN A 299 6.85 32.56 -32.24
C GLN A 299 5.38 32.12 -32.22
N SER A 300 5.07 30.93 -32.75
CA SER A 300 3.71 30.38 -32.77
C SER A 300 3.12 30.18 -31.37
N THR A 301 3.98 29.91 -30.37
CA THR A 301 3.59 29.75 -28.97
C THR A 301 3.21 31.10 -28.35
N VAL A 302 4.00 32.15 -28.62
CA VAL A 302 3.70 33.52 -28.18
C VAL A 302 2.38 34.02 -28.77
N VAL A 303 2.17 33.84 -30.08
CA VAL A 303 0.92 34.23 -30.75
C VAL A 303 -0.28 33.52 -30.12
N ARG A 304 -0.17 32.22 -29.83
CA ARG A 304 -1.23 31.46 -29.16
C ARG A 304 -1.53 31.98 -27.76
N TRP A 305 -0.49 32.34 -26.98
CA TRP A 305 -0.66 32.91 -25.64
C TRP A 305 -1.37 34.26 -25.66
N LEU A 306 -0.96 35.16 -26.56
CA LEU A 306 -1.57 36.49 -26.70
C LEU A 306 -3.02 36.40 -27.17
N ARG A 307 -3.33 35.51 -28.13
CA ARG A 307 -4.71 35.26 -28.59
C ARG A 307 -5.61 34.74 -27.47
N ALA A 308 -5.13 33.78 -26.67
CA ALA A 308 -5.90 33.20 -25.58
C ALA A 308 -6.22 34.21 -24.45
N LYS A 309 -5.37 35.23 -24.26
CA LYS A 309 -5.63 36.32 -23.29
C LYS A 309 -6.76 37.24 -23.77
N GLY A 310 -6.78 37.57 -25.07
CA GLY A 310 -7.83 38.41 -25.65
C GLY A 310 -9.22 37.74 -25.76
N SER A 311 -9.32 36.42 -25.57
CA SER A 311 -10.61 35.69 -25.58
C SER A 311 -11.23 35.49 -24.20
N GLY A 312 -10.58 35.95 -23.13
CA GLY A 312 -11.04 35.82 -21.75
C GLY A 312 -11.69 37.07 -21.15
N GLU A 313 -11.82 38.15 -21.93
CA GLU A 313 -12.42 39.44 -21.54
C GLU A 313 -13.72 39.77 -22.33
N ALA A 314 -14.32 38.78 -23.01
CA ALA A 314 -15.60 38.91 -23.72
C ALA A 314 -16.65 37.95 -23.17
#